data_AF-A0AAD8A5M2-F1
#
_entry.id   AF-A0AAD8A5M2-F1
#
_cell.length_a   1.000
_cell.length_b   1.000
_cell.length_c   1.000
_cell.angle_alpha   90.00
_cell.angle_beta   90.00
_cell.angle_gamma   90.00
#
_symmetry.space_group_name_H-M   'P 1'
#
loop_
_entity.id
_entity.type
_entity.pdbx_description
1 polymer ?
#
loop_
_entity_poly.entity_id
_entity_poly.type
_entity_poly.pdbx_seq_one_letter_code
_entity_poly.pdbx_strand_id
1 'polypeptide(L)'
;MYLCRLTPPYAVMIMLQATLLRYISSGPLFNSTVDAYADNCKKYWWTNILYINNYVEHDKYCLPQSWYLAMDMQLFILSPIILIPLWKCSKKWSLSLLGALICAGLITAFTVSFVEKLPATLFSANPDIVRLQYYPTHTRFTPWLIGIGFGYFFYETKRTKLKLSKLAVFLGWCVSNVAMLGSIHGLYAFYKDFTLESINDFYTKDDTANVQASMYTTLSRSSWALGVGWVAYACTFDYAGPINMLLSWKVFRPLSKLTYCAYLVHASYQIIQTYSTRTPIYISDLSIVPHVVSDVIFCLAFAAILSLTVEVPVLILEKYALGRGGKSRSNEEIVETGTQQDNTKTDSDLEQERTEHIT
;
A
#
# COMPACT_ATOMS: atom_id res chain seq x y z
N MET A 1 12.26 -12.26 11.29
CA MET A 1 12.40 -11.51 10.03
C MET A 1 11.28 -10.50 9.79
N TYR A 2 10.00 -10.88 9.53
CA TYR A 2 8.95 -9.88 9.25
C TYR A 2 8.68 -8.95 10.45
N LEU A 3 8.31 -9.53 11.60
CA LEU A 3 8.05 -8.78 12.84
C LEU A 3 9.28 -8.01 13.35
N CYS A 4 10.47 -8.61 13.28
CA CYS A 4 11.71 -7.98 13.75
C CYS A 4 12.09 -6.72 12.97
N ARG A 5 11.60 -6.58 11.73
CA ARG A 5 11.77 -5.36 10.94
C ARG A 5 10.68 -4.33 11.21
N LEU A 6 9.41 -4.75 11.29
CA LEU A 6 8.28 -3.84 11.39
C LEU A 6 8.10 -3.25 12.80
N THR A 7 8.08 -4.12 13.82
CA THR A 7 7.64 -3.73 15.17
C THR A 7 8.53 -2.66 15.84
N PRO A 8 9.88 -2.68 15.73
CA PRO A 8 10.71 -1.70 16.42
C PRO A 8 10.47 -0.22 16.03
N PRO A 9 10.55 0.19 14.75
CA PRO A 9 10.26 1.58 14.37
C PRO A 9 8.80 1.96 14.65
N TYR A 10 7.86 1.00 14.56
CA TYR A 10 6.47 1.22 14.92
C TYR A 10 6.29 1.51 16.41
N ALA A 11 6.95 0.74 17.29
CA ALA A 11 6.96 0.96 18.73
C ALA A 11 7.56 2.33 19.09
N VAL A 12 8.64 2.75 18.42
CA VAL A 12 9.23 4.08 18.60
C VAL A 12 8.24 5.17 18.21
N MET A 13 7.49 5.02 17.11
CA MET A 13 6.48 6.00 16.73
C MET A 13 5.31 6.07 17.73
N ILE A 14 4.86 4.94 18.27
CA ILE A 14 3.87 4.91 19.34
C ILE A 14 4.38 5.68 20.57
N MET A 15 5.63 5.44 20.96
CA MET A 15 6.27 6.13 22.08
C MET A 15 6.38 7.65 21.83
N LEU A 16 6.83 8.06 20.64
CA LEU A 16 6.94 9.47 20.26
C LEU A 16 5.57 10.17 20.30
N GLN A 17 4.54 9.52 19.76
CA GLN A 17 3.17 10.05 19.77
C GLN A 17 2.61 10.14 21.20
N ALA A 18 2.90 9.17 22.06
CA ALA A 18 2.47 9.16 23.46
C ALA A 18 3.14 10.26 24.32
N THR A 19 4.32 10.75 23.92
CA THR A 19 5.19 11.56 24.78
C THR A 19 5.64 12.88 24.16
N LEU A 20 6.47 12.86 23.12
CA LEU A 20 7.21 14.02 22.64
C LEU A 20 6.39 14.90 21.69
N LEU A 21 5.57 14.31 20.82
CA LEU A 21 4.93 15.03 19.72
C LEU A 21 3.93 16.09 20.17
N ARG A 22 3.36 15.98 21.37
CA ARG A 22 2.50 17.01 21.99
C ARG A 22 3.21 18.31 22.36
N TYR A 23 4.55 18.34 22.37
CA TYR A 23 5.34 19.52 22.75
C TYR A 23 6.05 20.18 21.57
N ILE A 24 5.93 19.64 20.36
CA ILE A 24 6.73 20.09 19.20
C ILE A 24 6.18 21.37 18.56
N SER A 25 4.92 21.73 18.83
CA SER A 25 4.27 22.90 18.24
C SER A 25 3.14 23.42 19.13
N SER A 26 2.46 24.46 18.65
CA SER A 26 1.26 25.04 19.25
C SER A 26 0.33 25.60 18.17
N GLY A 27 -0.96 25.58 18.46
CA GLY A 27 -2.00 26.09 17.57
C GLY A 27 -3.38 26.02 18.24
N PRO A 28 -4.40 26.70 17.69
CA PRO A 28 -5.73 26.79 18.29
C PRO A 28 -6.38 25.42 18.53
N LEU A 29 -6.11 24.45 17.65
CA LEU A 29 -6.63 23.07 17.72
C LEU A 29 -5.53 22.04 18.05
N PHE A 30 -4.28 22.46 18.16
CA PHE A 30 -3.13 21.57 18.30
C PHE A 30 -3.22 20.72 19.57
N ASN A 31 -3.35 21.38 20.73
CA ASN A 31 -3.35 20.69 22.02
C ASN A 31 -4.53 19.74 22.13
N SER A 32 -5.74 20.16 21.74
CA SER A 32 -6.94 19.31 21.80
C SER A 32 -6.80 18.03 20.97
N THR A 33 -6.16 18.12 19.80
CA THR A 33 -6.01 16.97 18.90
C THR A 33 -4.81 16.10 19.27
N VAL A 34 -3.64 16.69 19.46
CA VAL A 34 -2.41 15.93 19.71
C VAL A 34 -2.39 15.34 21.11
N ASP A 35 -2.99 16.00 22.12
CA ASP A 35 -3.13 15.40 23.45
C ASP A 35 -4.09 14.22 23.44
N ALA A 36 -5.18 14.29 22.68
CA ALA A 36 -6.09 13.15 22.50
C ALA A 36 -5.37 11.94 21.90
N TYR A 37 -4.53 12.14 20.88
CA TYR A 37 -3.69 11.08 20.33
C TYR A 37 -2.68 10.54 21.35
N ALA A 38 -2.02 11.42 22.10
CA ALA A 38 -1.06 11.02 23.11
C ALA A 38 -1.71 10.16 24.20
N ASP A 39 -2.90 10.55 24.68
CA ASP A 39 -3.61 9.82 25.72
C ASP A 39 -4.17 8.49 25.21
N ASN A 40 -4.68 8.44 23.97
CA ASN A 40 -5.04 7.19 23.31
C ASN A 40 -3.82 6.26 23.17
N CYS A 41 -2.65 6.78 22.79
CA CYS A 41 -1.42 5.99 22.74
C CYS A 41 -1.01 5.43 24.10
N LYS A 42 -1.06 6.22 25.18
CA LYS A 42 -0.74 5.73 26.53
C LYS A 42 -1.66 4.60 26.98
N LYS A 43 -2.94 4.64 26.58
CA LYS A 43 -3.93 3.64 26.99
C LYS A 43 -3.96 2.40 26.08
N TYR A 44 -3.75 2.58 24.78
CA TYR A 44 -3.95 1.54 23.76
C TYR A 44 -2.69 1.19 22.94
N TRP A 45 -1.48 1.55 23.41
CA TRP A 45 -0.24 1.13 22.74
C TRP A 45 -0.17 -0.39 22.54
N TRP A 46 -0.70 -1.17 23.49
CA TRP A 46 -0.64 -2.63 23.46
C TRP A 46 -1.47 -3.22 22.31
N THR A 47 -2.62 -2.61 21.94
CA THR A 47 -3.44 -3.08 20.81
C THR A 47 -2.70 -2.92 19.48
N ASN A 48 -1.86 -1.90 19.39
CA ASN A 48 -1.04 -1.59 18.23
C ASN A 48 0.11 -2.61 18.10
N ILE A 49 0.81 -2.92 19.20
CA ILE A 49 1.89 -3.93 19.20
C ILE A 49 1.34 -5.35 18.95
N LEU A 50 0.14 -5.66 19.43
CA LEU A 50 -0.54 -6.92 19.12
C LEU A 50 -1.19 -6.94 17.73
N TYR A 51 -1.16 -5.84 16.97
CA TYR A 51 -1.75 -5.74 15.63
C TYR A 51 -3.26 -6.06 15.58
N ILE A 52 -4.01 -5.62 16.62
CA ILE A 52 -5.46 -5.81 16.74
C ILE A 52 -6.23 -4.47 16.88
N ASN A 53 -5.53 -3.35 16.74
CA ASN A 53 -6.09 -2.00 16.89
C ASN A 53 -7.11 -1.60 15.80
N ASN A 54 -7.29 -2.41 14.76
CA ASN A 54 -8.34 -2.23 13.76
C ASN A 54 -9.69 -2.87 14.16
N TYR A 55 -9.72 -3.65 15.26
CA TYR A 55 -10.95 -4.22 15.83
C TYR A 55 -11.20 -3.78 17.27
N VAL A 56 -10.14 -3.69 18.09
CA VAL A 56 -10.23 -3.27 19.49
C VAL A 56 -10.13 -1.76 19.60
N GLU A 57 -11.18 -1.12 20.13
CA GLU A 57 -11.23 0.33 20.41
C GLU A 57 -10.75 1.17 19.22
N HIS A 58 -11.25 0.81 18.03
CA HIS A 58 -10.85 1.35 16.74
C HIS A 58 -11.18 2.84 16.57
N ASP A 59 -12.07 3.39 17.39
CA ASP A 59 -12.40 4.81 17.50
C ASP A 59 -11.35 5.60 18.31
N LYS A 60 -10.56 4.92 19.16
CA LYS A 60 -9.53 5.49 20.02
C LYS A 60 -8.13 5.06 19.58
N TYR A 61 -7.86 5.27 18.31
CA TYR A 61 -6.58 4.90 17.70
C TYR A 61 -5.43 5.77 18.21
N CYS A 62 -4.27 5.14 18.40
CA CYS A 62 -3.02 5.79 18.76
C CYS A 62 -2.38 6.47 17.53
N LEU A 63 -2.15 5.69 16.47
CA LEU A 63 -1.60 6.17 15.21
C LEU A 63 -2.66 5.99 14.10
N PRO A 64 -3.18 7.06 13.46
CA PRO A 64 -4.28 6.96 12.49
C PRO A 64 -4.06 6.00 11.31
N GLN A 65 -2.81 5.79 10.92
CA GLN A 65 -2.37 4.92 9.85
C GLN A 65 -2.26 3.44 10.29
N SER A 66 -2.14 3.16 11.59
CA SER A 66 -1.83 1.83 12.11
C SER A 66 -2.80 0.69 11.73
N TRP A 67 -4.06 0.99 11.39
CA TRP A 67 -5.06 -0.01 11.01
C TRP A 67 -4.58 -0.92 9.87
N TYR A 68 -3.82 -0.37 8.92
CA TYR A 68 -3.29 -1.12 7.79
C TYR A 68 -2.20 -2.11 8.23
N LEU A 69 -1.37 -1.72 9.21
CA LEU A 69 -0.36 -2.63 9.77
C LEU A 69 -1.02 -3.80 10.49
N ALA A 70 -2.10 -3.53 11.23
CA ALA A 70 -2.90 -4.58 11.88
C ALA A 70 -3.49 -5.54 10.86
N MET A 71 -4.15 -5.01 9.83
CA MET A 71 -4.71 -5.78 8.73
C MET A 71 -3.63 -6.63 8.03
N ASP A 72 -2.50 -6.03 7.67
CA ASP A 72 -1.43 -6.72 6.97
C ASP A 72 -0.84 -7.87 7.80
N MET A 73 -0.61 -7.65 9.11
CA MET A 73 -0.13 -8.73 9.99
C MET A 73 -1.17 -9.86 10.10
N GLN A 74 -2.45 -9.54 10.21
CA GLN A 74 -3.53 -10.54 10.25
C GLN A 74 -3.55 -11.36 8.95
N LEU A 75 -3.46 -10.71 7.81
CA LEU A 75 -3.43 -11.39 6.51
C LEU A 75 -2.14 -12.19 6.30
N PHE A 76 -1.00 -11.70 6.78
CA PHE A 76 0.26 -12.44 6.80
C PHE A 76 0.14 -13.74 7.60
N ILE A 77 -0.44 -13.69 8.80
CA ILE A 77 -0.70 -14.88 9.64
C ILE A 77 -1.63 -15.87 8.92
N LEU A 78 -2.66 -15.36 8.24
CA LEU A 78 -3.63 -16.20 7.52
C LEU A 78 -3.12 -16.70 6.16
N SER A 79 -2.05 -16.12 5.61
CA SER A 79 -1.52 -16.45 4.29
C SER A 79 -1.20 -17.94 4.06
N PRO A 80 -0.72 -18.74 5.04
CA PRO A 80 -0.48 -20.16 4.82
C PRO A 80 -1.74 -20.94 4.44
N ILE A 81 -2.92 -20.51 4.90
CA ILE A 81 -4.21 -21.15 4.57
C ILE A 81 -4.47 -21.11 3.05
N ILE A 82 -3.98 -20.08 2.37
CA ILE A 82 -4.14 -19.89 0.92
C ILE A 82 -2.92 -20.43 0.16
N LEU A 83 -1.72 -20.18 0.67
CA LEU A 83 -0.47 -20.55 0.00
C LEU A 83 -0.20 -22.06 0.04
N ILE A 84 -0.49 -22.75 1.14
CA ILE A 84 -0.26 -24.21 1.25
C ILE A 84 -1.08 -24.98 0.21
N PRO A 85 -2.39 -24.72 0.02
CA PRO A 85 -3.12 -25.38 -1.03
C PRO A 85 -2.70 -24.96 -2.44
N LEU A 86 -2.32 -23.69 -2.67
CA LEU A 86 -1.75 -23.28 -3.96
C LEU A 86 -0.48 -24.06 -4.31
N TRP A 87 0.29 -24.48 -3.30
CA TRP A 87 1.51 -25.27 -3.49
C TRP A 87 1.25 -26.78 -3.62
N LYS A 88 0.37 -27.36 -2.78
CA LYS A 88 0.21 -28.82 -2.66
C LYS A 88 -1.03 -29.41 -3.36
N CYS A 89 -2.10 -28.64 -3.53
CA CYS A 89 -3.37 -29.14 -4.06
C CYS A 89 -3.47 -28.95 -5.58
N SER A 90 -4.53 -29.50 -6.17
CA SER A 90 -4.77 -29.34 -7.61
C SER A 90 -4.98 -27.86 -7.97
N LYS A 91 -4.38 -27.41 -9.08
CA LYS A 91 -4.47 -26.01 -9.55
C LYS A 91 -5.90 -25.51 -9.63
N LYS A 92 -6.83 -26.36 -10.12
CA LYS A 92 -8.24 -26.02 -10.27
C LYS A 92 -8.86 -25.69 -8.92
N TRP A 93 -8.69 -26.56 -7.93
CA TRP A 93 -9.25 -26.36 -6.59
C TRP A 93 -8.68 -25.10 -5.91
N SER A 94 -7.36 -24.91 -5.98
CA SER A 94 -6.72 -23.77 -5.30
C SER A 94 -7.07 -22.43 -5.93
N LEU A 95 -7.21 -22.37 -7.26
CA LEU A 95 -7.71 -21.18 -7.95
C LEU A 95 -9.20 -20.94 -7.69
N SER A 96 -10.02 -22.00 -7.60
CA SER A 96 -11.43 -21.87 -7.21
C SER A 96 -11.58 -21.36 -5.78
N LEU A 97 -10.75 -21.82 -4.83
CA LEU A 97 -10.73 -21.30 -3.47
C LEU A 97 -10.35 -19.81 -3.45
N LEU A 98 -9.29 -19.42 -4.16
CA LEU A 98 -8.88 -18.03 -4.25
C LEU A 98 -9.98 -17.14 -4.85
N GLY A 99 -10.61 -17.60 -5.94
CA GLY A 99 -11.75 -16.91 -6.56
C GLY A 99 -12.94 -16.79 -5.62
N ALA A 100 -13.28 -17.85 -4.88
CA ALA A 100 -14.36 -17.83 -3.90
C ALA A 100 -14.10 -16.82 -2.77
N LEU A 101 -12.85 -16.74 -2.26
CA LEU A 101 -12.48 -15.77 -1.24
C LEU A 101 -12.52 -14.32 -1.77
N ILE A 102 -12.10 -14.09 -3.01
CA ILE A 102 -12.22 -12.78 -3.67
C ILE A 102 -13.69 -12.38 -3.78
N CYS A 103 -14.55 -13.28 -4.27
CA CYS A 103 -15.99 -13.03 -4.37
C CYS A 103 -16.60 -12.76 -2.99
N ALA A 104 -16.23 -13.53 -1.97
CA ALA A 104 -16.71 -13.31 -0.59
C ALA A 104 -16.32 -11.92 -0.09
N GLY A 105 -15.05 -11.50 -0.26
CA GLY A 105 -14.60 -10.17 0.15
C GLY A 105 -15.30 -9.03 -0.59
N LEU A 106 -15.54 -9.18 -1.91
CA LEU A 106 -16.31 -8.21 -2.69
C LEU A 106 -17.76 -8.12 -2.22
N ILE A 107 -18.42 -9.26 -1.98
CA ILE A 107 -19.79 -9.31 -1.47
C ILE A 107 -19.86 -8.66 -0.10
N THR A 108 -18.95 -8.99 0.82
CA THR A 108 -18.91 -8.39 2.15
C THR A 108 -18.75 -6.86 2.10
N ALA A 109 -17.80 -6.35 1.31
CA ALA A 109 -17.60 -4.91 1.17
C ALA A 109 -18.83 -4.21 0.54
N PHE A 110 -19.45 -4.83 -0.47
CA PHE A 110 -20.65 -4.31 -1.10
C PHE A 110 -21.83 -4.28 -0.14
N THR A 111 -22.10 -5.39 0.56
CA THR A 111 -23.20 -5.51 1.52
C THR A 111 -23.08 -4.47 2.63
N VAL A 112 -21.89 -4.32 3.22
CA VAL A 112 -21.66 -3.29 4.25
C VAL A 112 -21.95 -1.89 3.70
N SER A 113 -21.42 -1.56 2.52
CA SER A 113 -21.64 -0.25 1.91
C SER A 113 -23.11 0.01 1.58
N PHE A 114 -23.82 -1.00 1.08
CA PHE A 114 -25.20 -0.88 0.61
C PHE A 114 -26.18 -0.76 1.77
N VAL A 115 -26.04 -1.61 2.79
CA VAL A 115 -26.92 -1.64 3.97
C VAL A 115 -26.72 -0.37 4.81
N GLU A 116 -25.48 0.01 5.06
CA GLU A 116 -25.12 1.19 5.87
C GLU A 116 -25.22 2.49 5.07
N LYS A 117 -25.63 2.41 3.80
CA LYS A 117 -25.83 3.53 2.90
C LYS A 117 -24.59 4.45 2.83
N LEU A 118 -23.38 3.89 2.78
CA LEU A 118 -22.15 4.67 2.76
C LEU A 118 -21.99 5.44 1.43
N PRO A 119 -21.51 6.70 1.44
CA PRO A 119 -21.15 7.44 0.23
C PRO A 119 -19.92 6.84 -0.45
N ALA A 120 -19.82 7.05 -1.77
CA ALA A 120 -18.60 6.78 -2.50
C ALA A 120 -17.52 7.76 -2.07
N THR A 121 -16.41 7.26 -1.52
CA THR A 121 -15.29 8.10 -1.10
C THR A 121 -13.97 7.34 -1.10
N LEU A 122 -12.88 8.05 -1.45
CA LEU A 122 -11.50 7.57 -1.29
C LEU A 122 -10.97 7.80 0.13
N PHE A 123 -11.42 8.88 0.78
CA PHE A 123 -11.00 9.29 2.11
C PHE A 123 -12.18 9.92 2.87
N SER A 124 -12.39 9.53 4.12
CA SER A 124 -13.50 10.05 4.91
C SER A 124 -13.10 10.35 6.34
N ALA A 125 -13.58 11.47 6.85
CA ALA A 125 -13.59 11.81 8.27
C ALA A 125 -14.86 11.31 8.98
N ASN A 126 -15.82 10.72 8.26
CA ASN A 126 -17.03 10.17 8.85
C ASN A 126 -16.67 8.91 9.68
N PRO A 127 -16.95 8.90 11.00
CA PRO A 127 -16.58 7.80 11.87
C PRO A 127 -17.18 6.45 11.48
N ASP A 128 -18.40 6.43 10.94
CA ASP A 128 -19.07 5.19 10.53
C ASP A 128 -18.41 4.58 9.30
N ILE A 129 -18.05 5.41 8.29
CA ILE A 129 -17.31 4.93 7.11
C ILE A 129 -15.96 4.36 7.54
N VAL A 130 -15.27 5.06 8.43
CA VAL A 130 -13.97 4.63 8.95
C VAL A 130 -14.10 3.29 9.69
N ARG A 131 -15.08 3.17 10.59
CA ARG A 131 -15.35 1.98 11.39
C ARG A 131 -15.79 0.78 10.56
N LEU A 132 -16.75 0.96 9.67
CA LEU A 132 -17.45 -0.15 9.01
C LEU A 132 -16.74 -0.60 7.74
N GLN A 133 -16.06 0.31 7.06
CA GLN A 133 -15.51 0.04 5.72
C GLN A 133 -13.99 0.23 5.65
N TYR A 134 -13.41 1.17 6.40
CA TYR A 134 -12.00 1.54 6.21
C TYR A 134 -11.03 0.75 7.09
N TYR A 135 -11.37 0.44 8.34
CA TYR A 135 -10.48 -0.29 9.25
C TYR A 135 -10.62 -1.82 9.24
N PRO A 136 -11.83 -2.41 9.11
CA PRO A 136 -11.98 -3.85 9.24
C PRO A 136 -11.29 -4.63 8.13
N THR A 137 -10.59 -5.70 8.52
CA THR A 137 -9.90 -6.58 7.55
C THR A 137 -10.87 -7.23 6.57
N HIS A 138 -12.06 -7.63 7.03
CA HIS A 138 -13.03 -8.38 6.23
C HIS A 138 -13.65 -7.56 5.08
N THR A 139 -13.61 -6.23 5.12
CA THR A 139 -14.05 -5.38 4.00
C THR A 139 -12.89 -4.95 3.09
N ARG A 140 -11.65 -5.33 3.42
CA ARG A 140 -10.44 -4.81 2.75
C ARG A 140 -9.42 -5.87 2.33
N PHE A 141 -9.66 -7.15 2.55
CA PHE A 141 -8.70 -8.20 2.18
C PHE A 141 -8.68 -8.54 0.68
N THR A 142 -9.65 -8.10 -0.12
CA THR A 142 -9.74 -8.45 -1.55
C THR A 142 -8.52 -8.01 -2.38
N PRO A 143 -8.04 -6.74 -2.31
CA PRO A 143 -6.82 -6.33 -3.00
C PRO A 143 -5.59 -7.19 -2.66
N TRP A 144 -5.50 -7.65 -1.41
CA TRP A 144 -4.41 -8.51 -0.97
C TRP A 144 -4.50 -9.91 -1.60
N LEU A 145 -5.70 -10.49 -1.72
CA LEU A 145 -5.91 -11.75 -2.45
C LEU A 145 -5.59 -11.63 -3.94
N ILE A 146 -5.92 -10.50 -4.56
CA ILE A 146 -5.53 -10.19 -5.95
C ILE A 146 -4.01 -10.23 -6.07
N GLY A 147 -3.29 -9.65 -5.10
CA GLY A 147 -1.83 -9.74 -5.01
C GLY A 147 -1.31 -11.18 -4.94
N ILE A 148 -1.93 -12.06 -4.15
CA ILE A 148 -1.60 -13.49 -4.12
C ILE A 148 -1.84 -14.14 -5.48
N GLY A 149 -2.96 -13.81 -6.15
CA GLY A 149 -3.28 -14.29 -7.48
C GLY A 149 -2.20 -13.93 -8.51
N PHE A 150 -1.74 -12.68 -8.51
CA PHE A 150 -0.60 -12.27 -9.33
C PHE A 150 0.68 -12.99 -8.92
N GLY A 151 0.98 -13.14 -7.63
CA GLY A 151 2.15 -13.89 -7.17
C GLY A 151 2.18 -15.33 -7.70
N TYR A 152 1.03 -16.01 -7.69
CA TYR A 152 0.89 -17.34 -8.29
C TYR A 152 1.07 -17.31 -9.81
N PHE A 153 0.50 -16.30 -10.49
CA PHE A 153 0.66 -16.14 -11.93
C PHE A 153 2.12 -15.87 -12.36
N PHE A 154 2.88 -15.12 -11.55
CA PHE A 154 4.32 -14.93 -11.74
C PHE A 154 5.08 -16.24 -11.62
N TYR A 155 4.77 -17.02 -10.57
CA TYR A 155 5.38 -18.32 -10.34
C TYR A 155 5.12 -19.28 -11.51
N GLU A 156 3.88 -19.38 -11.98
CA GLU A 156 3.51 -20.24 -13.11
C GLU A 156 4.14 -19.77 -14.43
N THR A 157 4.14 -18.46 -14.71
CA THR A 157 4.77 -17.91 -15.91
C THR A 157 6.26 -18.26 -15.94
N LYS A 158 6.99 -18.08 -14.81
CA LYS A 158 8.40 -18.47 -14.71
C LYS A 158 8.60 -19.97 -14.88
N ARG A 159 7.76 -20.80 -14.27
CA ARG A 159 7.88 -22.26 -14.33
C ARG A 159 7.61 -22.82 -15.73
N THR A 160 6.60 -22.29 -16.41
CA THR A 160 6.15 -22.79 -17.73
C THR A 160 6.79 -22.05 -18.91
N LYS A 161 7.56 -20.99 -18.64
CA LYS A 161 8.10 -20.07 -19.66
C LYS A 161 7.00 -19.55 -20.59
N LEU A 162 5.84 -19.24 -20.01
CA LEU A 162 4.67 -18.78 -20.75
C LEU A 162 4.97 -17.44 -21.42
N LYS A 163 4.78 -17.38 -22.74
CA LYS A 163 4.89 -16.14 -23.52
C LYS A 163 3.50 -15.66 -23.89
N LEU A 164 3.18 -14.43 -23.52
CA LEU A 164 1.93 -13.79 -23.91
C LEU A 164 1.99 -13.33 -25.37
N SER A 165 0.86 -13.43 -26.07
CA SER A 165 0.72 -12.84 -27.40
C SER A 165 0.71 -11.31 -27.31
N LYS A 166 1.13 -10.62 -28.38
CA LYS A 166 1.09 -9.15 -28.46
C LYS A 166 -0.31 -8.59 -28.17
N LEU A 167 -1.35 -9.29 -28.61
CA LEU A 167 -2.75 -8.94 -28.33
C LEU A 167 -3.07 -9.06 -26.83
N ALA A 168 -2.66 -10.14 -26.16
CA ALA A 168 -2.89 -10.30 -24.73
C ALA A 168 -2.18 -9.21 -23.90
N VAL A 169 -0.96 -8.83 -24.30
CA VAL A 169 -0.22 -7.73 -23.68
C VAL A 169 -0.93 -6.38 -23.88
N PHE A 170 -1.38 -6.09 -25.11
CA PHE A 170 -2.13 -4.88 -25.40
C PHE A 170 -3.43 -4.80 -24.58
N LEU A 171 -4.21 -5.88 -24.56
CA LEU A 171 -5.44 -5.94 -23.77
C LEU A 171 -5.17 -5.78 -22.27
N GLY A 172 -4.10 -6.40 -21.75
CA GLY A 172 -3.70 -6.23 -20.36
C GLY A 172 -3.37 -4.76 -20.03
N TRP A 173 -2.68 -4.05 -20.90
CA TRP A 173 -2.43 -2.61 -20.74
C TRP A 173 -3.71 -1.78 -20.78
N CYS A 174 -4.64 -2.05 -21.70
CA CYS A 174 -5.93 -1.38 -21.75
C CYS A 174 -6.71 -1.59 -20.45
N VAL A 175 -6.85 -2.84 -20.00
CA VAL A 175 -7.56 -3.20 -18.77
C VAL A 175 -6.91 -2.54 -17.56
N SER A 176 -5.58 -2.56 -17.47
CA SER A 176 -4.83 -1.93 -16.37
C SER A 176 -5.07 -0.43 -16.29
N ASN A 177 -4.96 0.29 -17.41
CA ASN A 177 -5.16 1.73 -17.44
C ASN A 177 -6.61 2.11 -17.13
N VAL A 178 -7.59 1.40 -17.71
CA VAL A 178 -9.02 1.61 -17.42
C VAL A 178 -9.30 1.36 -15.94
N ALA A 179 -8.74 0.30 -15.36
CA ALA A 179 -8.92 -0.02 -13.95
C ALA A 179 -8.34 1.06 -13.03
N MET A 180 -7.12 1.55 -13.31
CA MET A 180 -6.46 2.59 -12.50
C MET A 180 -7.14 3.96 -12.66
N LEU A 181 -7.37 4.41 -13.90
CA LEU A 181 -8.03 5.68 -14.17
C LEU A 181 -9.48 5.69 -13.68
N GLY A 182 -10.22 4.60 -13.88
CA GLY A 182 -11.58 4.46 -13.36
C GLY A 182 -11.63 4.48 -11.82
N SER A 183 -10.61 3.95 -11.14
CA SER A 183 -10.53 4.00 -9.68
C SER A 183 -10.32 5.43 -9.16
N ILE A 184 -9.51 6.23 -9.85
CA ILE A 184 -9.25 7.64 -9.47
C ILE A 184 -10.40 8.55 -9.90
N HIS A 185 -10.73 8.55 -11.19
CA HIS A 185 -11.69 9.50 -11.78
C HIS A 185 -13.15 9.08 -11.60
N GLY A 186 -13.43 7.81 -11.27
CA GLY A 186 -14.79 7.34 -11.01
C GLY A 186 -15.47 8.09 -9.86
N LEU A 187 -14.69 8.69 -8.95
CA LEU A 187 -15.23 9.51 -7.87
C LEU A 187 -15.89 10.80 -8.38
N TYR A 188 -15.39 11.38 -9.48
CA TYR A 188 -15.89 12.66 -10.00
C TYR A 188 -17.39 12.63 -10.29
N ALA A 189 -17.92 11.51 -10.77
CA ALA A 189 -19.34 11.34 -11.06
C ALA A 189 -20.24 11.50 -9.80
N PHE A 190 -19.71 11.24 -8.61
CA PHE A 190 -20.47 11.38 -7.36
C PHE A 190 -20.40 12.80 -6.77
N TYR A 191 -19.44 13.62 -7.19
CA TYR A 191 -19.18 14.96 -6.62
C TYR A 191 -19.37 16.12 -7.59
N LYS A 192 -19.54 15.85 -8.89
CA LYS A 192 -19.73 16.89 -9.91
C LYS A 192 -20.96 17.78 -9.63
N ASP A 193 -22.04 17.18 -9.15
CA ASP A 193 -23.31 17.88 -8.88
C ASP A 193 -23.52 18.18 -7.38
N PHE A 194 -22.42 18.22 -6.60
CA PHE A 194 -22.46 18.40 -5.15
C PHE A 194 -22.81 19.85 -4.77
N THR A 195 -24.08 20.11 -4.45
CA THR A 195 -24.56 21.39 -3.90
C THR A 195 -24.70 21.32 -2.37
N LEU A 196 -24.67 22.44 -1.65
CA LEU A 196 -24.87 22.46 -0.18
C LEU A 196 -26.24 21.90 0.25
N GLU A 197 -27.27 21.99 -0.60
CA GLU A 197 -28.58 21.33 -0.40
C GLU A 197 -28.51 19.80 -0.49
N SER A 198 -27.57 19.26 -1.28
CA SER A 198 -27.39 17.80 -1.44
C SER A 198 -26.87 17.10 -0.18
N ILE A 199 -26.40 17.82 0.86
CA ILE A 199 -25.97 17.19 2.12
C ILE A 199 -27.15 16.53 2.84
N ASN A 200 -28.34 17.12 2.77
CA ASN A 200 -29.56 16.52 3.34
C ASN A 200 -30.20 15.52 2.38
N ASP A 201 -30.07 15.73 1.07
CA ASP A 201 -30.68 14.87 0.04
C ASP A 201 -29.82 13.64 -0.33
N PHE A 202 -28.53 13.61 0.00
CA PHE A 202 -27.70 12.42 -0.16
C PHE A 202 -28.16 11.28 0.76
N TYR A 203 -28.85 11.63 1.86
CA TYR A 203 -29.46 10.68 2.80
C TYR A 203 -30.88 10.23 2.38
N THR A 204 -31.55 10.94 1.45
CA THR A 204 -32.88 10.60 0.89
C THR A 204 -32.71 9.75 -0.38
N LYS A 205 -32.02 8.62 -0.23
CA LYS A 205 -31.56 7.72 -1.31
C LYS A 205 -32.66 7.19 -2.26
N ASP A 206 -32.50 7.50 -3.55
CA ASP A 206 -32.81 6.57 -4.64
C ASP A 206 -31.91 5.32 -4.50
N ASP A 207 -32.51 4.12 -4.56
CA ASP A 207 -31.79 2.85 -4.47
C ASP A 207 -30.69 2.74 -5.54
N THR A 208 -30.90 3.37 -6.70
CA THR A 208 -29.95 3.38 -7.82
C THR A 208 -28.63 4.05 -7.44
N ALA A 209 -28.69 5.21 -6.77
CA ALA A 209 -27.50 5.94 -6.33
C ALA A 209 -26.73 5.16 -5.24
N ASN A 210 -27.45 4.47 -4.35
CA ASN A 210 -26.85 3.62 -3.33
C ASN A 210 -26.06 2.44 -3.95
N VAL A 211 -26.64 1.79 -4.96
CA VAL A 211 -25.97 0.70 -5.69
C VAL A 211 -24.69 1.21 -6.36
N GLN A 212 -24.75 2.34 -7.06
CA GLN A 212 -23.59 2.91 -7.75
C GLN A 212 -22.46 3.26 -6.76
N ALA A 213 -22.80 3.93 -5.65
CA ALA A 213 -21.82 4.28 -4.62
C ALA A 213 -21.17 3.03 -4.01
N SER A 214 -21.98 2.00 -3.71
CA SER A 214 -21.52 0.74 -3.14
C SER A 214 -20.64 -0.06 -4.10
N MET A 215 -20.97 -0.06 -5.40
CA MET A 215 -20.14 -0.64 -6.44
C MET A 215 -18.78 0.05 -6.52
N TYR A 216 -18.76 1.39 -6.56
CA TYR A 216 -17.50 2.14 -6.60
C TYR A 216 -16.62 1.87 -5.37
N THR A 217 -17.22 1.93 -4.17
CA THR A 217 -16.56 1.67 -2.89
C THR A 217 -15.90 0.29 -2.85
N THR A 218 -16.54 -0.71 -3.45
CA THR A 218 -16.11 -2.11 -3.45
C THR A 218 -15.06 -2.39 -4.52
N LEU A 219 -15.27 -1.88 -5.73
CA LEU A 219 -14.48 -2.24 -6.90
C LEU A 219 -13.23 -1.37 -7.06
N SER A 220 -13.28 -0.08 -6.74
CA SER A 220 -12.16 0.86 -6.97
C SER A 220 -10.81 0.34 -6.45
N ARG A 221 -10.77 -0.16 -5.21
CA ARG A 221 -9.53 -0.68 -4.61
C ARG A 221 -9.05 -1.96 -5.27
N SER A 222 -9.97 -2.85 -5.65
CA SER A 222 -9.68 -4.11 -6.33
C SER A 222 -9.20 -3.87 -7.76
N SER A 223 -9.84 -2.96 -8.47
CA SER A 223 -9.45 -2.50 -9.81
C SER A 223 -8.07 -1.85 -9.80
N TRP A 224 -7.78 -0.99 -8.82
CA TRP A 224 -6.44 -0.44 -8.64
C TRP A 224 -5.38 -1.53 -8.45
N ALA A 225 -5.65 -2.52 -7.58
CA ALA A 225 -4.76 -3.64 -7.33
C ALA A 225 -4.52 -4.51 -8.59
N LEU A 226 -5.56 -4.72 -9.41
CA LEU A 226 -5.43 -5.42 -10.70
C LEU A 226 -4.52 -4.65 -11.66
N GLY A 227 -4.69 -3.34 -11.76
CA GLY A 227 -3.85 -2.51 -12.61
C GLY A 227 -2.37 -2.51 -12.17
N VAL A 228 -2.12 -2.27 -10.89
CA VAL A 228 -0.75 -2.32 -10.34
C VAL A 228 -0.13 -3.72 -10.50
N GLY A 229 -0.91 -4.78 -10.30
CA GLY A 229 -0.47 -6.16 -10.50
C GLY A 229 -0.06 -6.44 -11.95
N TRP A 230 -0.81 -5.93 -12.93
CA TRP A 230 -0.44 -6.01 -14.34
C TRP A 230 0.84 -5.23 -14.65
N VAL A 231 0.98 -3.99 -14.16
CA VAL A 231 2.21 -3.20 -14.35
C VAL A 231 3.42 -3.94 -13.82
N ALA A 232 3.34 -4.51 -12.62
CA ALA A 232 4.40 -5.31 -12.03
C ALA A 232 4.73 -6.56 -12.88
N TYR A 233 3.71 -7.26 -13.39
CA TYR A 233 3.88 -8.41 -14.27
C TYR A 233 4.60 -8.00 -15.57
N ALA A 234 4.13 -6.93 -16.22
CA ALA A 234 4.69 -6.45 -17.46
C ALA A 234 6.14 -5.98 -17.31
N CYS A 235 6.51 -5.37 -16.17
CA CYS A 235 7.90 -5.01 -15.88
C CYS A 235 8.79 -6.22 -15.65
N THR A 236 8.25 -7.30 -15.07
CA THR A 236 9.04 -8.50 -14.72
C THR A 236 9.33 -9.41 -15.93
N PHE A 237 8.46 -9.41 -16.93
CA PHE A 237 8.57 -10.27 -18.13
C PHE A 237 8.83 -9.46 -19.41
N ASP A 238 9.42 -8.27 -19.28
CA ASP A 238 9.87 -7.40 -20.39
C ASP A 238 8.76 -6.97 -21.38
N TYR A 239 7.53 -6.82 -20.90
CA TYR A 239 6.39 -6.30 -21.67
C TYR A 239 6.12 -4.80 -21.46
N ALA A 240 6.92 -4.13 -20.63
CA ALA A 240 6.67 -2.75 -20.20
C ALA A 240 7.54 -1.68 -20.88
N GLY A 241 8.60 -2.05 -21.61
CA GLY A 241 9.43 -1.11 -22.38
C GLY A 241 9.85 0.14 -21.58
N PRO A 242 9.44 1.37 -21.97
CA PRO A 242 9.79 2.61 -21.27
C PRO A 242 9.37 2.66 -19.80
N ILE A 243 8.24 2.02 -19.46
CA ILE A 243 7.74 2.01 -18.08
C ILE A 243 8.70 1.22 -17.19
N ASN A 244 9.26 0.12 -17.68
CA ASN A 244 10.27 -0.65 -16.95
C ASN A 244 11.55 0.18 -16.72
N MET A 245 11.98 0.94 -17.73
CA MET A 245 13.13 1.83 -17.64
C MET A 245 12.96 2.89 -16.55
N LEU A 246 11.78 3.52 -16.48
CA LEU A 246 11.46 4.51 -15.45
C LEU A 246 11.40 3.88 -14.07
N LEU A 247 10.63 2.79 -13.89
CA LEU A 247 10.41 2.16 -12.59
C LEU A 247 11.66 1.46 -12.03
N SER A 248 12.59 1.06 -12.91
CA SER A 248 13.88 0.46 -12.53
C SER A 248 14.97 1.49 -12.23
N TRP A 249 14.64 2.78 -12.20
CA TRP A 249 15.62 3.84 -12.00
C TRP A 249 16.31 3.75 -10.62
N LYS A 250 17.64 3.87 -10.60
CA LYS A 250 18.47 3.70 -9.40
C LYS A 250 18.10 4.67 -8.26
N VAL A 251 17.55 5.85 -8.59
CA VAL A 251 17.06 6.82 -7.60
C VAL A 251 16.02 6.19 -6.68
N PHE A 252 15.15 5.30 -7.18
CA PHE A 252 14.13 4.66 -6.34
C PHE A 252 14.67 3.62 -5.35
N ARG A 253 15.94 3.17 -5.48
CA ARG A 253 16.52 2.17 -4.56
C ARG A 253 16.59 2.65 -3.11
N PRO A 254 17.18 3.82 -2.76
CA PRO A 254 17.14 4.32 -1.39
C PRO A 254 15.71 4.70 -0.94
N LEU A 255 14.90 5.30 -1.82
CA LEU A 255 13.52 5.70 -1.52
C LEU A 255 12.63 4.51 -1.14
N SER A 256 12.74 3.40 -1.86
CA SER A 256 12.00 2.16 -1.58
C SER A 256 12.36 1.52 -0.23
N LYS A 257 13.61 1.68 0.22
CA LYS A 257 14.02 1.22 1.56
C LYS A 257 13.38 2.07 2.67
N LEU A 258 13.15 3.36 2.42
CA LEU A 258 12.54 4.29 3.39
C LEU A 258 11.02 4.24 3.42
N THR A 259 10.36 3.62 2.43
CA THR A 259 8.89 3.64 2.29
C THR A 259 8.15 3.23 3.57
N TYR A 260 8.66 2.25 4.30
CA TYR A 260 8.03 1.81 5.55
C TYR A 260 8.14 2.88 6.66
N CYS A 261 9.33 3.45 6.88
CA CYS A 261 9.50 4.52 7.85
C CYS A 261 8.74 5.79 7.44
N ALA A 262 8.67 6.11 6.15
CA ALA A 262 7.85 7.21 5.63
C ALA A 262 6.36 6.98 5.90
N TYR A 263 5.90 5.75 5.66
CA TYR A 263 4.55 5.34 6.02
C TYR A 263 4.26 5.46 7.53
N LEU A 264 5.24 5.21 8.40
CA LEU A 264 5.03 5.40 9.83
C LEU A 264 4.97 6.87 10.25
N VAL A 265 5.77 7.75 9.62
CA VAL A 265 5.90 9.14 10.06
C VAL A 265 4.86 10.08 9.44
N HIS A 266 4.41 9.83 8.20
CA HIS A 266 3.65 10.82 7.42
C HIS A 266 2.43 11.39 8.15
N ALA A 267 1.59 10.53 8.73
CA ALA A 267 0.35 10.98 9.37
C ALA A 267 0.62 11.84 10.61
N SER A 268 1.59 11.46 11.45
CA SER A 268 1.98 12.27 12.61
C SER A 268 2.51 13.63 12.18
N TYR A 269 3.34 13.69 11.14
CA TYR A 269 3.83 14.95 10.58
C TYR A 269 2.69 15.81 10.02
N GLN A 270 1.80 15.25 9.22
CA GLN A 270 0.66 15.95 8.64
C GLN A 270 -0.31 16.48 9.69
N ILE A 271 -0.56 15.71 10.76
CA ILE A 271 -1.36 16.15 11.91
C ILE A 271 -0.67 17.35 12.57
N ILE A 272 0.61 17.25 12.87
CA ILE A 272 1.34 18.36 13.50
C ILE A 272 1.29 19.60 12.62
N GLN A 273 1.58 19.48 11.33
CA GLN A 273 1.57 20.60 10.38
C GLN A 273 0.18 21.24 10.30
N THR A 274 -0.87 20.42 10.08
CA THR A 274 -2.26 20.89 9.92
C THR A 274 -2.76 21.59 11.18
N TYR A 275 -2.65 20.95 12.35
CA TYR A 275 -3.22 21.48 13.59
C TYR A 275 -2.38 22.58 14.24
N SER A 276 -1.15 22.81 13.76
CA SER A 276 -0.34 24.00 14.11
C SER A 276 -0.78 25.26 13.36
N THR A 277 -1.60 25.11 12.31
CA THR A 277 -2.06 26.23 11.49
C THR A 277 -2.95 27.16 12.30
N ARG A 278 -2.68 28.47 12.22
CA ARG A 278 -3.40 29.51 12.97
C ARG A 278 -4.46 30.24 12.14
N THR A 279 -4.41 30.12 10.82
CA THR A 279 -5.28 30.82 9.88
C THR A 279 -5.84 29.85 8.84
N PRO A 280 -7.10 30.03 8.38
CA PRO A 280 -7.65 29.21 7.31
C PRO A 280 -6.76 29.24 6.05
N ILE A 281 -6.58 28.08 5.43
CA ILE A 281 -5.84 27.93 4.17
C ILE A 281 -6.86 27.90 3.04
N TYR A 282 -6.69 28.75 2.04
CA TYR A 282 -7.49 28.69 0.82
C TYR A 282 -6.99 27.56 -0.08
N ILE A 283 -7.86 26.59 -0.34
CA ILE A 283 -7.56 25.45 -1.21
C ILE A 283 -7.61 25.92 -2.66
N SER A 284 -6.47 25.86 -3.34
CA SER A 284 -6.33 26.03 -4.79
C SER A 284 -5.23 25.12 -5.30
N ASP A 285 -5.24 24.81 -6.60
CA ASP A 285 -4.22 23.94 -7.20
C ASP A 285 -2.80 24.49 -7.00
N LEU A 286 -2.63 25.81 -6.97
CA LEU A 286 -1.35 26.45 -6.73
C LEU A 286 -0.95 26.48 -5.25
N SER A 287 -1.92 26.51 -4.32
CA SER A 287 -1.61 26.49 -2.88
C SER A 287 -1.28 25.09 -2.38
N ILE A 288 -1.85 24.03 -2.98
CA ILE A 288 -1.62 22.64 -2.52
C ILE A 288 -0.25 22.09 -2.92
N VAL A 289 0.31 22.52 -4.06
CA VAL A 289 1.60 21.99 -4.56
C VAL A 289 2.74 22.19 -3.55
N PRO A 290 2.96 23.38 -2.96
CA PRO A 290 3.95 23.58 -1.91
C PRO A 290 3.75 22.67 -0.69
N HIS A 291 2.49 22.43 -0.29
CA HIS A 291 2.20 21.53 0.83
C HIS A 291 2.61 20.08 0.51
N VAL A 292 2.29 19.58 -0.69
CA VAL A 292 2.68 18.23 -1.12
C VAL A 292 4.21 18.09 -1.19
N VAL A 293 4.90 19.08 -1.74
CA VAL A 293 6.36 19.07 -1.83
C VAL A 293 7.00 19.08 -0.43
N SER A 294 6.50 19.94 0.47
CA SER A 294 6.92 19.98 1.87
C SER A 294 6.71 18.62 2.54
N ASP A 295 5.51 18.04 2.41
CA ASP A 295 5.16 16.75 2.97
C ASP A 295 6.13 15.65 2.51
N VAL A 296 6.38 15.54 1.22
CA VAL A 296 7.31 14.52 0.69
C VAL A 296 8.71 14.70 1.25
N ILE A 297 9.24 15.93 1.24
CA ILE A 297 10.61 16.21 1.69
C ILE A 297 10.77 15.90 3.19
N PHE A 298 9.90 16.45 4.03
CA PHE A 298 9.99 16.25 5.48
C PHE A 298 9.67 14.82 5.89
N CYS A 299 8.69 14.16 5.26
CA CYS A 299 8.41 12.75 5.52
C CYS A 299 9.60 11.87 5.19
N LEU A 300 10.28 12.10 4.06
CA LEU A 300 11.48 11.34 3.71
C LEU A 300 12.66 11.64 4.64
N ALA A 301 12.83 12.89 5.07
CA ALA A 301 13.87 13.26 6.03
C ALA A 301 13.67 12.56 7.38
N PHE A 302 12.46 12.63 7.95
CA PHE A 302 12.16 11.94 9.21
C PHE A 302 12.15 10.42 9.07
N ALA A 303 11.71 9.88 7.92
CA ALA A 303 11.81 8.46 7.62
C ALA A 303 13.26 7.98 7.60
N ALA A 304 14.18 8.77 7.03
CA ALA A 304 15.60 8.47 7.04
C ALA A 304 16.15 8.43 8.47
N ILE A 305 15.78 9.41 9.31
CA ILE A 305 16.17 9.41 10.73
C ILE A 305 15.66 8.15 11.44
N LEU A 306 14.38 7.82 11.32
CA LEU A 306 13.79 6.63 11.95
C LEU A 306 14.43 5.33 11.45
N SER A 307 14.68 5.24 10.15
CA SER A 307 15.29 4.05 9.55
C SER A 307 16.75 3.86 10.01
N LEU A 308 17.55 4.94 10.01
CA LEU A 308 18.96 4.88 10.41
C LEU A 308 19.17 4.66 11.92
N THR A 309 18.26 5.17 12.75
CA THR A 309 18.38 5.08 14.22
C THR A 309 17.75 3.80 14.80
N VAL A 310 16.75 3.22 14.13
CA VAL A 310 15.98 2.10 14.67
C VAL A 310 15.95 0.91 13.71
N GLU A 311 15.40 1.07 12.50
CA GLU A 311 15.17 -0.06 11.58
C GLU A 311 16.48 -0.76 11.21
N VAL A 312 17.48 -0.01 10.73
CA VAL A 312 18.76 -0.56 10.27
C VAL A 312 19.57 -1.19 11.41
N PRO A 313 19.76 -0.55 12.58
CA PRO A 313 20.47 -1.17 13.70
C PRO A 313 19.81 -2.47 14.17
N VAL A 314 18.48 -2.51 14.28
CA VAL A 314 17.78 -3.73 14.72
C VAL A 314 17.93 -4.86 13.70
N LEU A 315 17.87 -4.54 12.40
CA LEU A 315 18.14 -5.53 11.34
C LEU A 315 19.56 -6.09 11.41
N ILE A 316 20.55 -5.26 11.76
CA ILE A 316 21.93 -5.70 11.94
C ILE A 316 22.05 -6.62 13.17
N LEU A 317 21.46 -6.22 14.29
CA LEU A 317 21.44 -7.02 15.52
C LEU A 317 20.76 -8.38 15.30
N GLU A 318 19.63 -8.43 14.58
CA GLU A 318 18.96 -9.69 14.21
C GLU A 318 19.89 -10.60 13.40
N LYS A 319 20.61 -10.06 12.41
CA LYS A 319 21.57 -10.83 11.59
C LYS A 319 22.68 -11.45 12.43
N TYR A 320 23.20 -10.71 13.42
CA TYR A 320 24.22 -11.23 14.34
C TYR A 320 23.64 -12.26 15.31
N ALA A 321 22.47 -12.00 15.90
CA ALA A 321 21.81 -12.91 16.84
C ALA A 321 21.43 -14.25 16.20
N LEU A 322 21.06 -14.26 14.92
CA LEU A 322 20.75 -15.48 14.16
C LEU A 322 22.00 -16.17 13.55
N GLY A 323 23.22 -15.74 13.90
CA GLY A 323 24.46 -16.36 13.41
C GLY A 323 24.73 -16.16 11.91
N ARG A 324 24.03 -15.22 11.26
CA ARG A 324 24.15 -14.93 9.82
C ARG A 324 25.20 -13.86 9.50
N GLY A 325 25.84 -13.27 10.51
CA GLY A 325 26.81 -12.17 10.37
C GLY A 325 28.11 -12.51 9.63
N GLY A 326 28.46 -13.80 9.49
CA GLY A 326 29.74 -14.23 8.88
C GLY A 326 29.74 -14.50 7.38
N LYS A 327 28.58 -14.56 6.69
CA LYS A 327 28.50 -15.02 5.29
C LYS A 327 28.12 -13.94 4.25
N SER A 328 27.92 -12.69 4.66
CA SER A 328 27.33 -11.69 3.75
C SER A 328 28.32 -11.03 2.80
N ARG A 329 29.63 -11.06 3.08
CA ARG A 329 30.61 -10.33 2.27
C ARG A 329 30.99 -11.03 0.96
N SER A 330 30.81 -12.35 0.86
CA SER A 330 31.13 -13.12 -0.35
C SER A 330 30.01 -13.17 -1.37
N ASN A 331 28.75 -12.96 -0.99
CA ASN A 331 27.61 -13.14 -1.90
C ASN A 331 27.19 -11.85 -2.63
N GLU A 332 27.53 -10.66 -2.13
CA GLU A 332 27.29 -9.42 -2.88
C GLU A 332 28.27 -9.29 -4.07
N GLU A 333 29.53 -9.72 -3.93
CA GLU A 333 30.50 -9.75 -5.04
C GLU A 333 30.14 -10.77 -6.12
N ILE A 334 29.56 -11.94 -5.76
CA ILE A 334 29.17 -12.98 -6.74
C ILE A 334 27.93 -12.56 -7.55
N VAL A 335 27.01 -11.78 -6.97
CA VAL A 335 25.81 -11.31 -7.68
C VAL A 335 26.16 -10.16 -8.64
N GLU A 336 27.08 -9.25 -8.27
CA GLU A 336 27.52 -8.18 -9.19
C GLU A 336 28.38 -8.72 -10.35
N THR A 337 29.26 -9.69 -10.09
CA THR A 337 30.08 -10.32 -11.16
C THR A 337 29.26 -11.21 -12.10
N GLY A 338 28.27 -11.95 -11.60
CA GLY A 338 27.37 -12.75 -12.43
C GLY A 338 26.49 -11.91 -13.37
N THR A 339 26.04 -10.73 -12.92
CA THR A 339 25.20 -9.84 -13.75
C THR A 339 26.01 -9.08 -14.81
N GLN A 340 27.30 -8.82 -14.56
CA GLN A 340 28.20 -8.23 -15.56
C GLN A 340 28.63 -9.26 -16.62
N GLN A 341 28.91 -10.51 -16.25
CA GLN A 341 29.30 -11.55 -17.21
C GLN A 341 28.17 -11.94 -18.19
N ASP A 342 26.91 -11.92 -17.74
CA ASP A 342 25.75 -12.26 -18.60
C ASP A 342 25.46 -11.13 -19.61
N ASN A 343 25.61 -9.87 -19.20
CA ASN A 343 25.46 -8.72 -20.10
C ASN A 343 26.60 -8.63 -21.15
N THR A 344 27.83 -9.00 -20.77
CA THR A 344 28.98 -8.90 -21.70
C THR A 344 28.94 -10.00 -22.78
N LYS A 345 28.41 -11.19 -22.47
CA LYS A 345 28.21 -12.26 -23.47
C LYS A 345 27.10 -11.93 -24.46
N THR A 346 26.04 -11.28 -24.00
CA THR A 346 24.91 -10.92 -24.85
C THR A 346 25.31 -9.84 -25.87
N ASP A 347 26.18 -8.89 -25.49
CA ASP A 347 26.70 -7.88 -26.42
C ASP A 347 27.73 -8.44 -27.41
N SER A 348 28.60 -9.40 -27.00
CA SER A 348 29.54 -10.03 -27.93
C SER A 348 28.86 -10.89 -28.99
N ASP A 349 27.79 -11.60 -28.61
CA ASP A 349 27.03 -12.44 -29.54
C ASP A 349 26.24 -11.59 -30.56
N LEU A 350 25.79 -10.38 -30.16
CA LEU A 350 25.12 -9.42 -31.05
C LEU A 350 26.08 -8.67 -31.99
N GLU A 351 27.35 -8.48 -31.61
CA GLU A 351 28.39 -7.95 -32.51
C GLU A 351 28.85 -8.99 -33.54
N GLN A 352 28.86 -10.27 -33.17
CA GLN A 352 29.24 -11.36 -34.07
C GLN A 352 28.18 -11.61 -35.15
N GLU A 353 26.88 -11.58 -34.80
CA GLU A 353 25.77 -11.64 -35.77
C GLU A 353 25.70 -10.42 -36.71
N ARG A 354 26.13 -9.23 -36.26
CA ARG A 354 26.14 -8.01 -37.09
C ARG A 354 27.26 -8.02 -38.13
N THR A 355 28.35 -8.75 -37.88
CA THR A 355 29.51 -8.81 -38.78
C THR A 355 29.33 -9.85 -39.89
N GLU A 356 28.58 -10.93 -39.64
CA GLU A 356 28.28 -11.96 -40.65
C GLU A 356 27.25 -11.55 -41.71
N HIS A 357 26.56 -10.41 -41.54
CA HIS A 357 25.57 -9.90 -42.49
C HIS A 357 26.10 -8.84 -43.48
N ILE A 358 27.40 -8.53 -43.48
CA ILE A 358 28.02 -7.49 -44.35
C ILE A 358 29.10 -8.06 -45.30
N THR A 359 29.29 -9.38 -45.35
CA THR A 359 30.07 -10.08 -46.38
C THR A 359 29.25 -11.16 -47.03
#